data_AF-A0A1V5MAG4-F1
#
_entry.id   AF-A0A1V5MAG4-F1
#
_cell.length_a   1.000
_cell.length_b   1.000
_cell.length_c   1.000
_cell.angle_alpha   90.00
_cell.angle_beta   90.00
_cell.angle_gamma   90.00
#
_symmetry.space_group_name_H-M   'P 1'
#
loop_
_entity.id
_entity.type
_entity.pdbx_description
1 polymer ?
#
loop_
_entity_poly.entity_id
_entity_poly.type
_entity_poly.pdbx_seq_one_letter_code
_entity_poly.pdbx_strand_id
1 'polypeptide(L)'
;MNTRTIRVLSCGAKYGAPPEDADLLVDCRGFENPHYDPKLRPKTGAAKAVRQFMEAAENTGEMRQALAALLNAWLPGILTRSSYHRNKDVLLVFKCTGGKHRSRYFAIEVAQAARHIIALHPEWGKVEVVVNHRDKASRES
;
A
#
# COMPACT_ATOMS: atom_id res chain seq x y z
N MET A 1 -11.62 -23.96 -5.38
CA MET A 1 -10.30 -23.30 -5.55
C MET A 1 -10.14 -22.28 -4.44
N ASN A 2 -9.06 -22.34 -3.65
CA ASN A 2 -8.82 -21.33 -2.61
C ASN A 2 -8.41 -20.01 -3.28
N THR A 3 -9.14 -18.94 -2.99
CA THR A 3 -8.77 -17.57 -3.41
C THR A 3 -7.57 -17.14 -2.58
N ARG A 4 -6.55 -16.54 -3.21
CA ARG A 4 -5.42 -15.93 -2.48
C ARG A 4 -5.64 -14.44 -2.34
N THR A 5 -5.20 -13.85 -1.22
CA THR A 5 -5.38 -12.42 -0.97
C THR A 5 -4.04 -11.72 -0.81
N ILE A 6 -3.87 -10.61 -1.51
CA ILE A 6 -2.87 -9.58 -1.18
C ILE A 6 -3.60 -8.48 -0.42
N ARG A 7 -3.26 -8.32 0.85
CA ARG A 7 -3.77 -7.26 1.71
C ARG A 7 -2.81 -6.09 1.69
N VAL A 8 -3.32 -4.91 1.39
CA VAL A 8 -2.57 -3.66 1.46
C VAL A 8 -3.16 -2.79 2.57
N LEU A 9 -2.36 -2.49 3.57
CA LEU A 9 -2.75 -1.71 4.73
C LEU A 9 -2.02 -0.37 4.73
N SER A 10 -2.76 0.74 4.83
CA SER A 10 -2.16 2.01 5.27
C SER A 10 -2.49 2.28 6.73
N CYS A 11 -1.50 2.65 7.55
CA CYS A 11 -1.72 2.98 8.96
C CYS A 11 -0.96 4.24 9.40
N GLY A 12 -1.37 4.78 10.56
CA GLY A 12 -0.69 5.86 11.25
C GLY A 12 0.01 5.37 12.52
N ALA A 13 1.29 5.70 12.70
CA ALA A 13 2.07 5.34 13.90
C ALA A 13 1.44 5.85 15.22
N LYS A 14 0.64 6.92 15.15
CA LYS A 14 -0.13 7.44 16.30
C LYS A 14 -1.28 6.52 16.75
N TYR A 15 -1.66 5.53 15.94
CA TYR A 15 -2.87 4.72 16.15
C TYR A 15 -2.58 3.24 16.40
N GLY A 16 -1.33 2.93 16.75
CA GLY A 16 -0.85 1.57 17.04
C GLY A 16 0.33 1.19 16.17
N ALA A 17 1.05 0.15 16.61
CA ALA A 17 2.08 -0.46 15.79
C ALA A 17 1.47 -1.02 14.50
N PRO A 18 2.21 -0.97 13.38
CA PRO A 18 1.94 -1.83 12.23
C PRO A 18 1.80 -3.30 12.66
N PRO A 19 0.99 -4.11 11.97
CA PRO A 19 0.97 -5.55 12.20
C PRO A 19 2.39 -6.15 12.15
N GLU A 20 2.71 -7.04 13.09
CA GLU A 20 4.04 -7.67 13.20
C GLU A 20 4.29 -8.71 12.11
N ASP A 21 3.22 -9.26 11.53
CA ASP A 21 3.22 -10.27 10.47
C ASP A 21 3.22 -9.65 9.05
N ALA A 22 3.68 -8.41 8.91
CA ALA A 22 3.82 -7.77 7.61
C ALA A 22 4.94 -8.41 6.79
N ASP A 23 4.61 -8.95 5.61
CA ASP A 23 5.60 -9.46 4.66
C ASP A 23 6.43 -8.32 4.03
N LEU A 24 5.84 -7.13 3.91
CA LEU A 24 6.51 -5.90 3.51
C LEU A 24 6.01 -4.74 4.36
N LEU A 25 6.94 -3.95 4.92
CA LEU A 25 6.61 -2.72 5.65
C LEU A 25 7.43 -1.55 5.10
N VAL A 26 6.72 -0.50 4.67
CA VAL A 26 7.31 0.74 4.16
C VAL A 26 6.97 1.90 5.10
N ASP A 27 8.01 2.57 5.61
CA ASP A 27 7.86 3.82 6.35
C ASP A 27 7.85 5.01 5.38
N CYS A 28 6.67 5.56 5.14
CA CYS A 28 6.47 6.67 4.22
C CYS A 28 6.77 8.05 4.84
N ARG A 29 7.40 8.12 6.03
CA ARG A 29 7.71 9.42 6.67
C ARG A 29 8.81 10.21 5.97
N GLY A 30 9.60 9.56 5.10
CA GLY A 30 10.64 10.20 4.29
C GLY A 30 10.13 11.01 3.09
N PHE A 31 8.84 10.95 2.77
CA PHE A 31 8.25 11.72 1.65
C PHE A 31 7.65 13.05 2.11
N GLU A 32 7.53 13.97 1.15
CA GLU A 32 6.92 15.30 1.31
C GLU A 32 5.59 15.22 2.04
N ASN A 33 5.37 16.13 2.99
CA ASN A 33 4.29 16.03 3.97
C ASN A 33 3.13 16.99 3.66
N PRO A 34 1.99 16.49 3.11
CA PRO A 34 0.86 17.35 2.75
C PRO A 34 0.18 18.01 3.96
N HIS A 35 0.52 17.60 5.19
CA HIS A 35 -0.03 18.19 6.40
C HIS A 35 0.34 19.67 6.57
N TYR A 36 1.46 20.12 5.99
CA TYR A 36 1.90 21.51 6.11
C TYR A 36 1.10 22.49 5.25
N ASP A 37 0.42 22.01 4.20
CA ASP A 37 -0.52 22.82 3.43
C ASP A 37 -1.92 22.76 4.10
N PRO A 38 -2.46 23.89 4.61
CA PRO A 38 -3.79 23.94 5.21
C PRO A 38 -4.92 23.42 4.31
N LYS A 39 -4.79 23.56 2.98
CA LYS A 39 -5.78 23.10 1.99
C LYS A 39 -5.74 21.58 1.79
N LEU A 40 -4.58 20.96 2.01
CA LEU A 40 -4.39 19.51 1.88
C LEU A 40 -4.60 18.76 3.19
N ARG A 41 -4.30 19.40 4.33
CA ARG A 41 -4.49 18.85 5.68
C ARG A 41 -5.83 18.15 5.96
N PRO A 42 -7.00 18.64 5.48
CA PRO A 42 -8.27 17.93 5.68
C PRO A 42 -8.46 16.75 4.72
N LYS A 43 -7.73 16.67 3.60
CA LYS A 43 -7.90 15.67 2.54
C LYS A 43 -7.14 14.37 2.84
N THR A 44 -7.37 13.31 2.09
CA THR A 44 -6.66 12.03 2.28
C THR A 44 -5.77 11.72 1.09
N GLY A 45 -4.87 10.72 1.22
CA GLY A 45 -4.04 10.24 0.12
C GLY A 45 -4.82 9.74 -1.11
N ALA A 46 -6.13 9.55 -0.99
CA ALA A 46 -7.02 9.22 -2.11
C ALA A 46 -7.47 10.46 -2.91
N ALA A 47 -7.43 11.66 -2.31
CA ALA A 47 -7.91 12.87 -2.96
C ALA A 47 -6.95 13.33 -4.06
N LYS A 48 -7.51 13.73 -5.22
CA LYS A 48 -6.74 14.22 -6.38
C LYS A 48 -5.69 15.26 -6.01
N ALA A 49 -6.04 16.24 -5.18
CA ALA A 49 -5.12 17.31 -4.77
C ALA A 49 -3.92 16.78 -3.96
N VAL A 50 -4.10 15.74 -3.13
CA VAL A 50 -3.00 15.14 -2.37
C VAL A 50 -2.14 14.28 -3.29
N ARG A 51 -2.75 13.54 -4.22
CA ARG A 51 -2.01 12.79 -5.25
C ARG A 51 -1.11 13.69 -6.07
N GLN A 52 -1.66 14.77 -6.61
CA GLN A 52 -0.89 15.75 -7.39
C GLN A 52 0.26 16.36 -6.59
N PHE A 53 0.03 16.68 -5.31
CA PHE A 53 1.09 17.15 -4.41
C PHE A 53 2.20 16.10 -4.25
N MET A 54 1.86 14.84 -4.01
CA MET A 54 2.84 13.76 -3.86
C MET A 54 3.60 13.52 -5.17
N GLU A 55 2.90 13.48 -6.29
CA GLU A 55 3.47 13.22 -7.63
C GLU A 55 4.36 14.35 -8.16
N ALA A 56 4.25 15.56 -7.58
CA ALA A 56 5.15 16.66 -7.92
C ALA A 56 6.58 16.44 -7.40
N ALA A 57 6.78 15.55 -6.43
CA ALA A 57 8.10 15.22 -5.89
C ALA A 57 8.70 14.03 -6.64
N GLU A 58 9.92 14.20 -7.17
CA GLU A 58 10.64 13.18 -7.96
C GLU A 58 10.80 11.86 -7.22
N ASN A 59 11.21 11.91 -5.94
CA ASN A 59 11.38 10.72 -5.10
C ASN A 59 10.10 9.89 -4.93
N THR A 60 8.92 10.49 -5.08
CA THR A 60 7.64 9.77 -5.06
C THR A 60 7.48 8.95 -6.33
N GLY A 61 7.88 9.49 -7.49
CA GLY A 61 7.92 8.77 -8.76
C GLY A 61 8.86 7.58 -8.70
N GLU A 62 10.08 7.79 -8.23
CA GLU A 62 11.10 6.74 -8.06
C GLU A 62 10.60 5.61 -7.14
N MET A 63 10.00 5.96 -6.00
CA MET A 63 9.46 4.97 -5.07
C MET A 63 8.33 4.14 -5.71
N ARG A 64 7.45 4.75 -6.51
CA ARG A 64 6.39 4.00 -7.22
C ARG A 64 6.99 2.98 -8.18
N GLN A 65 8.01 3.37 -8.94
CA GLN A 65 8.69 2.47 -9.87
C GLN A 65 9.40 1.34 -9.12
N ALA A 66 10.09 1.66 -8.03
CA ALA A 66 10.76 0.67 -7.19
C ALA A 66 9.78 -0.35 -6.58
N LEU A 67 8.63 0.11 -6.10
CA LEU A 67 7.58 -0.76 -5.56
C LEU A 67 6.99 -1.68 -6.64
N ALA A 68 6.73 -1.16 -7.84
CA ALA A 68 6.26 -1.98 -8.95
C ALA A 68 7.30 -3.03 -9.37
N ALA A 69 8.58 -2.65 -9.46
CA ALA A 69 9.67 -3.56 -9.76
C ALA A 69 9.83 -4.64 -8.68
N LEU A 70 9.72 -4.27 -7.40
CA LEU A 70 9.72 -5.21 -6.28
C LEU A 70 8.58 -6.24 -6.41
N LEU A 71 7.35 -5.78 -6.66
CA LEU A 71 6.21 -6.67 -6.83
C LEU A 71 6.38 -7.62 -8.02
N ASN A 72 6.92 -7.13 -9.14
CA ASN A 72 7.21 -7.96 -10.31
C ASN A 72 8.21 -9.07 -10.01
N ALA A 73 9.24 -8.78 -9.22
CA ALA A 73 10.25 -9.77 -8.84
C ALA A 73 9.72 -10.76 -7.77
N TRP A 74 8.87 -10.28 -6.86
CA TRP A 74 8.53 -11.00 -5.63
C TRP A 74 7.24 -11.81 -5.70
N LEU A 75 6.17 -11.26 -6.30
CA LEU A 75 4.87 -11.92 -6.39
C LEU A 75 4.89 -13.28 -7.09
N PRO A 76 5.65 -13.52 -8.18
CA PRO A 76 5.70 -14.83 -8.81
C PRO A 76 6.16 -15.93 -7.84
N GLY A 77 7.16 -15.63 -7.00
CA GLY A 77 7.68 -16.58 -6.01
C GLY A 77 6.64 -16.89 -4.92
N ILE A 78 5.97 -15.86 -4.42
CA ILE A 78 4.91 -16.01 -3.41
C ILE A 78 3.71 -16.78 -3.96
N LEU A 79 3.27 -16.45 -5.17
CA LEU A 79 2.03 -16.97 -5.73
C LEU A 79 2.19 -18.31 -6.45
N THR A 80 3.39 -18.71 -6.87
CA THR A 80 3.56 -20.00 -7.57
C THR A 80 4.42 -21.02 -6.84
N ARG A 81 5.33 -20.59 -5.96
CA ARG A 81 6.36 -21.48 -5.38
C ARG A 81 6.28 -21.62 -3.87
N SER A 82 5.86 -20.58 -3.16
CA SER A 82 5.91 -20.55 -1.70
C SER A 82 4.90 -21.52 -1.07
N SER A 83 5.40 -22.52 -0.33
CA SER A 83 4.56 -23.38 0.52
C SER A 83 4.00 -22.62 1.72
N TYR A 84 4.75 -21.66 2.25
CA TYR A 84 4.36 -20.82 3.39
C TYR A 84 3.12 -19.95 3.08
N HIS A 85 3.08 -19.32 1.90
CA HIS A 85 1.98 -18.45 1.48
C HIS A 85 0.83 -19.19 0.78
N ARG A 86 0.88 -20.53 0.70
CA ARG A 86 -0.16 -21.32 0.01
C ARG A 86 -1.55 -21.13 0.63
N ASN A 87 -1.61 -20.95 1.95
CA ASN A 87 -2.84 -20.81 2.74
C ASN A 87 -2.83 -19.55 3.60
N LYS A 88 -2.04 -18.53 3.23
CA LYS A 88 -1.91 -17.28 3.98
C LYS A 88 -2.03 -16.08 3.04
N ASP A 89 -2.63 -15.02 3.56
CA ASP A 89 -2.67 -13.72 2.90
C ASP A 89 -1.25 -13.13 2.87
N VAL A 90 -0.95 -12.37 1.81
CA VAL A 90 0.26 -11.52 1.75
C VAL A 90 -0.08 -10.17 2.34
N LEU A 91 0.71 -9.67 3.29
CA LEU A 91 0.43 -8.41 3.97
C LEU A 91 1.48 -7.33 3.65
N LEU A 92 1.04 -6.31 2.92
CA LEU A 92 1.83 -5.12 2.57
C LEU A 92 1.38 -3.94 3.42
N VAL A 93 2.28 -3.36 4.20
CA VAL A 93 1.97 -2.28 5.14
C VAL A 93 2.72 -1.00 4.80
N PHE A 94 1.97 0.09 4.67
CA PHE A 94 2.47 1.44 4.50
C PHE A 94 2.15 2.25 5.74
N LYS A 95 3.16 2.83 6.39
CA LYS A 95 2.96 3.63 7.60
C LYS A 95 3.40 5.08 7.41
N CYS A 96 2.65 6.01 7.99
CA CYS A 96 3.13 7.37 8.21
C CYS A 96 2.71 7.82 9.61
N THR A 97 2.89 9.09 9.98
CA THR A 97 2.54 9.54 11.34
C THR A 97 1.03 9.41 11.64
N GLY A 98 0.17 9.93 10.76
CA GLY A 98 -1.27 10.02 10.98
C GLY A 98 -2.13 9.09 10.10
N GLY A 99 -1.54 8.23 9.28
CA GLY A 99 -2.25 7.27 8.41
C GLY A 99 -3.04 7.86 7.24
N LYS A 100 -3.19 9.19 7.20
CA LYS A 100 -4.16 9.88 6.34
C LYS A 100 -3.67 10.21 4.93
N HIS A 101 -2.40 10.58 4.77
CA HIS A 101 -1.85 11.13 3.51
C HIS A 101 -0.89 10.16 2.82
N ARG A 102 0.39 10.18 3.23
CA ARG A 102 1.51 9.49 2.56
C ARG A 102 1.31 7.98 2.49
N SER A 103 1.03 7.33 3.64
CA SER A 103 0.81 5.88 3.64
C SER A 103 -0.42 5.48 2.85
N ARG A 104 -1.50 6.27 2.94
CA ARG A 104 -2.72 6.00 2.16
C ARG A 104 -2.49 6.16 0.66
N TYR A 105 -1.72 7.15 0.25
CA TYR A 105 -1.31 7.34 -1.14
C TYR A 105 -0.56 6.10 -1.65
N PHE A 106 0.55 5.72 -1.01
CA PHE A 106 1.35 4.58 -1.46
C PHE A 106 0.60 3.25 -1.40
N ALA A 107 -0.25 3.04 -0.39
CA ALA A 107 -1.09 1.84 -0.34
C ALA A 107 -2.02 1.72 -1.55
N ILE A 108 -2.59 2.84 -2.03
CA ILE A 108 -3.45 2.80 -3.22
C ILE A 108 -2.61 2.53 -4.48
N GLU A 109 -1.47 3.21 -4.64
CA GLU A 109 -0.59 3.02 -5.80
C GLU A 109 -0.08 1.58 -5.88
N VAL A 110 0.33 0.99 -4.76
CA VAL A 110 0.81 -0.40 -4.70
C VAL A 110 -0.30 -1.40 -4.94
N ALA A 111 -1.52 -1.14 -4.47
CA ALA A 111 -2.65 -1.99 -4.79
C ALA A 111 -2.99 -1.95 -6.29
N GLN A 112 -2.86 -0.79 -6.93
CA GLN A 112 -3.06 -0.66 -8.38
C GLN A 112 -1.96 -1.42 -9.15
N ALA A 113 -0.70 -1.27 -8.76
CA ALA A 113 0.41 -2.02 -9.35
C ALA A 113 0.22 -3.53 -9.18
N ALA A 114 -0.13 -4.01 -7.99
CA ALA A 114 -0.39 -5.42 -7.74
C ALA A 114 -1.52 -5.97 -8.61
N ARG A 115 -2.65 -5.25 -8.72
CA ARG A 115 -3.76 -5.64 -9.60
C ARG A 115 -3.33 -5.71 -11.07
N HIS A 116 -2.55 -4.73 -11.53
CA HIS A 116 -2.04 -4.73 -12.90
C HIS A 116 -1.16 -5.96 -13.15
N ILE A 117 -0.21 -6.25 -12.27
CA ILE A 117 0.66 -7.42 -12.37
C ILE A 117 -0.15 -8.71 -12.37
N ILE A 118 -1.10 -8.88 -11.43
CA ILE A 118 -1.97 -10.06 -11.38
C ILE A 118 -2.75 -10.23 -12.69
N ALA A 119 -3.26 -9.15 -13.28
CA ALA A 119 -3.99 -9.21 -14.55
C ALA A 119 -3.12 -9.66 -15.73
N LEU A 120 -1.80 -9.46 -15.66
CA LEU A 120 -0.83 -9.97 -16.65
C LEU A 120 -0.49 -11.46 -16.44
N HIS A 121 -0.89 -12.04 -15.30
CA HIS A 121 -0.54 -13.41 -14.89
C HIS A 121 -1.77 -14.26 -14.57
N PRO A 122 -2.64 -14.56 -15.56
CA PRO A 122 -3.85 -15.36 -15.35
C PRO A 122 -3.55 -16.79 -14.84
N GLU A 123 -2.35 -17.31 -15.08
CA GLU A 123 -1.90 -18.62 -14.61
C GLU A 123 -1.78 -18.72 -13.08
N TRP A 124 -1.74 -17.59 -12.36
CA TRP A 124 -1.74 -17.58 -10.89
C TRP A 124 -3.12 -17.91 -10.28
N GLY A 125 -4.15 -18.01 -11.12
CA GLY A 125 -5.52 -18.26 -10.70
C GLY A 125 -6.14 -17.05 -10.00
N LYS A 126 -7.14 -17.29 -9.15
CA LYS A 126 -7.89 -16.21 -8.50
C LYS A 126 -7.08 -15.59 -7.35
N VAL A 127 -6.57 -14.38 -7.59
CA VAL A 127 -5.88 -13.54 -6.60
C VAL A 127 -6.66 -12.24 -6.40
N GLU A 128 -7.03 -11.92 -5.17
CA GLU A 128 -7.73 -10.70 -4.79
C GLU A 128 -6.79 -9.70 -4.13
N VAL A 129 -6.99 -8.41 -4.41
CA VAL A 129 -6.24 -7.31 -3.77
C VAL A 129 -7.19 -6.48 -2.91
N VAL A 130 -7.05 -6.61 -1.59
CA VAL A 130 -7.87 -5.94 -0.59
C VAL A 130 -7.09 -4.78 0.01
N VAL A 131 -7.69 -3.60 0.07
CA VAL A 131 -7.05 -2.41 0.62
C VAL A 131 -7.78 -1.97 1.89
N ASN A 132 -7.06 -1.82 2.99
CA ASN A 132 -7.58 -1.33 4.25
C ASN A 132 -6.83 -0.05 4.67
N HIS A 133 -7.57 0.92 5.21
CA HIS A 133 -7.01 2.17 5.72
C HIS A 133 -7.32 2.30 7.21
N ARG A 134 -6.28 2.28 8.05
CA ARG A 134 -6.33 2.57 9.48
C ARG A 134 -5.84 3.99 9.71
N ASP A 135 -6.75 4.96 9.56
CA ASP A 135 -6.49 6.37 9.82
C ASP A 135 -7.40 6.88 10.95
N LYS A 136 -7.28 8.17 11.31
CA LYS A 136 -8.08 8.77 12.38
C LYS A 136 -9.60 8.54 12.19
N ALA A 137 -10.09 8.52 10.96
CA ALA A 137 -11.52 8.45 10.67
C ALA A 137 -12.11 7.05 10.90
N SER A 138 -11.31 5.98 10.84
CA SER A 138 -11.78 4.60 10.95
C SER A 138 -12.03 4.13 12.39
N ARG A 139 -11.91 5.01 13.40
CA ARG A 139 -12.19 4.71 14.82
C ARG A 139 -13.29 5.59 15.44
N GLU A 140 -13.82 6.53 14.67
CA GLU A 140 -14.92 7.43 15.10
C GLU A 140 -16.28 6.96 14.54
N SER A 141 -16.34 5.74 13.97
CA SER A 141 -17.51 5.09 13.37
C SER A 141 -17.74 3.70 13.96
#